data_AF-A0A0R0LWU9-F1
#
_entry.id   AF-A0A0R0LWU9-F1
#
_cell.length_a   1.000
_cell.length_b   1.000
_cell.length_c   1.000
_cell.angle_alpha   90.00
_cell.angle_beta   90.00
_cell.angle_gamma   90.00
#
_symmetry.space_group_name_H-M   'P 1'
#
loop_
_entity.id
_entity.type
_entity.pdbx_description
1 polymer ?
#
loop_
_entity_poly.entity_id
_entity_poly.type
_entity_poly.pdbx_seq_one_letter_code
_entity_poly.pdbx_strand_id
1 'polypeptide(L)'
;MLRCLNKPCEEYQSYFSIPIGSFFENSKLRLQTIFEIIYRYSKKELVKITSLELRVSHPTVTKIHSEVRSLFRIYYDNVPMILGGPRRIVEIDESLFVHKTKYNVGRFAETHVSVFGIADTTFTPAKVYLEVVESRFAQRLLPIIKQVVFLDQ
;
A
#
# COMPACT_ATOMS: atom_id res chain seq x y z
N MET A 1 -20.60 -19.23 5.86
CA MET A 1 -21.73 -18.26 5.78
C MET A 1 -21.77 -17.49 7.09
N LEU A 2 -22.14 -16.22 7.05
CA LEU A 2 -22.36 -15.38 8.23
C LEU A 2 -23.86 -15.10 8.36
N ARG A 3 -24.36 -15.10 9.59
CA ARG A 3 -25.75 -14.74 9.89
C ARG A 3 -25.80 -13.27 10.28
N CYS A 4 -26.73 -12.51 9.71
CA CYS A 4 -26.95 -11.13 10.15
C CYS A 4 -27.56 -11.12 11.58
N LEU A 5 -26.86 -10.48 12.51
CA LEU A 5 -27.31 -10.30 13.90
C LEU A 5 -27.82 -8.88 14.18
N ASN A 6 -27.84 -8.00 13.18
CA ASN A 6 -28.27 -6.62 13.30
C ASN A 6 -29.82 -6.55 13.25
N LYS A 7 -30.48 -6.46 14.41
CA LYS A 7 -31.95 -6.42 14.52
C LYS A 7 -32.67 -5.40 13.64
N PRO A 8 -32.19 -4.14 13.47
CA PRO A 8 -32.84 -3.17 12.59
C PRO A 8 -32.58 -3.39 11.09
N CYS A 9 -31.77 -4.38 10.71
CA CYS A 9 -31.52 -4.69 9.31
C CYS A 9 -32.69 -5.48 8.71
N GLU A 10 -33.12 -5.14 7.50
CA GLU A 10 -34.16 -5.89 6.76
C GLU A 10 -33.77 -7.36 6.54
N GLU A 11 -32.46 -7.62 6.51
CA GLU A 11 -31.84 -8.93 6.36
C GLU A 11 -31.58 -9.64 7.71
N TYR A 12 -32.26 -9.26 8.79
CA TYR A 12 -32.05 -9.87 10.10
C TYR A 12 -32.29 -11.39 10.06
N GLN A 13 -31.34 -12.15 10.61
CA GLN A 13 -31.29 -13.62 10.58
C GLN A 13 -31.04 -14.30 9.23
N SER A 14 -30.91 -13.55 8.12
CA SER A 14 -30.54 -14.17 6.84
C SER A 14 -29.04 -14.54 6.79
N TYR A 15 -28.71 -15.48 5.91
CA TYR A 15 -27.36 -16.03 5.76
C TYR A 15 -26.69 -15.51 4.49
N PHE A 16 -25.47 -15.03 4.64
CA PHE A 16 -24.65 -14.52 3.54
C PHE A 16 -23.38 -15.34 3.40
N SER A 17 -22.90 -15.47 2.17
CA SER A 17 -21.56 -15.98 1.95
C SER A 17 -20.53 -14.94 2.46
N ILE A 18 -19.46 -15.42 3.10
CA ILE A 18 -18.39 -14.57 3.66
C ILE A 18 -17.78 -13.61 2.61
N PRO A 19 -17.64 -14.01 1.33
CA PRO A 19 -17.07 -13.13 0.32
C PRO A 19 -17.91 -11.92 -0.08
N ILE A 20 -19.23 -11.91 0.18
CA ILE A 20 -20.13 -10.84 -0.31
C ILE A 20 -19.68 -9.47 0.22
N GLY A 21 -19.64 -8.47 -0.66
CA GLY A 21 -19.24 -7.10 -0.33
C GLY A 21 -17.75 -6.91 -0.05
N SER A 22 -16.92 -7.90 -0.39
CA SER A 22 -15.46 -7.85 -0.24
C SER A 22 -14.74 -8.09 -1.57
N PHE A 23 -13.44 -7.82 -1.61
CA PHE A 23 -12.63 -8.15 -2.79
C PHE A 23 -12.52 -9.67 -3.06
N PHE A 24 -13.08 -10.52 -2.19
CA PHE A 24 -13.19 -11.96 -2.40
C PHE A 24 -14.45 -12.38 -3.18
N GLU A 25 -15.44 -11.49 -3.34
CA GLU A 25 -16.79 -11.81 -3.83
C GLU A 25 -16.81 -12.55 -5.17
N ASN A 26 -15.92 -12.18 -6.08
CA ASN A 26 -15.81 -12.75 -7.42
C ASN A 26 -14.70 -13.82 -7.55
N SER A 27 -14.13 -14.27 -6.44
CA SER A 27 -13.05 -15.26 -6.47
C SER A 27 -13.61 -16.68 -6.47
N LYS A 28 -13.12 -17.50 -7.40
CA LYS A 28 -13.39 -18.96 -7.42
C LYS A 28 -12.47 -19.75 -6.48
N LEU A 29 -11.50 -19.09 -5.85
CA LEU A 29 -10.58 -19.74 -4.93
C LEU A 29 -11.20 -19.93 -3.55
N ARG A 30 -10.78 -20.98 -2.85
CA ARG A 30 -11.09 -21.15 -1.43
C ARG A 30 -10.46 -20.01 -0.63
N LEU A 31 -11.18 -19.49 0.38
CA LEU A 31 -10.67 -18.43 1.25
C LEU A 31 -9.31 -18.78 1.88
N GLN A 32 -9.12 -20.03 2.30
CA GLN A 32 -7.85 -20.53 2.82
C GLN A 32 -6.68 -20.29 1.85
N THR A 33 -6.87 -20.58 0.56
CA THR A 33 -5.85 -20.34 -0.47
C THR A 33 -5.57 -18.85 -0.64
N ILE A 34 -6.60 -18.01 -0.55
CA ILE A 34 -6.42 -16.55 -0.67
C ILE A 34 -5.64 -16.01 0.54
N PHE A 35 -5.98 -16.44 1.76
CA PHE A 35 -5.23 -16.05 2.96
C PHE A 35 -3.78 -16.54 2.92
N GLU A 36 -3.53 -17.74 2.41
CA GLU A 36 -2.17 -18.25 2.22
C GLU A 36 -1.37 -17.40 1.21
N ILE A 37 -2.00 -16.95 0.11
CA ILE A 37 -1.38 -16.00 -0.83
C ILE A 37 -1.03 -14.68 -0.13
N ILE A 38 -1.94 -14.13 0.68
CA ILE A 38 -1.71 -12.88 1.43
C ILE A 38 -0.58 -13.06 2.45
N TYR A 39 -0.54 -14.19 3.15
CA TYR A 39 0.52 -14.50 4.11
C TYR A 39 1.89 -14.57 3.43
N ARG A 40 1.98 -15.23 2.27
CA ARG A 40 3.22 -15.32 1.48
C ARG A 40 3.63 -13.99 0.88
N TYR A 41 2.67 -13.17 0.47
CA TYR A 41 2.91 -11.78 0.09
C TYR A 41 3.56 -10.97 1.22
N SER A 42 3.09 -11.15 2.47
CA SER A 42 3.67 -10.47 3.63
C SER A 42 5.12 -10.87 3.90
N LYS A 43 5.50 -12.09 3.52
CA LYS A 43 6.89 -12.61 3.57
C LYS A 43 7.75 -12.19 2.38
N LYS A 44 7.21 -11.39 1.45
CA LYS A 44 7.88 -10.98 0.21
C LYS A 44 8.29 -12.15 -0.69
N GLU A 45 7.53 -13.25 -0.66
CA GLU A 45 7.75 -14.37 -1.56
C GLU A 45 7.49 -14.00 -3.03
N LEU A 46 8.23 -14.64 -3.95
CA LEU A 46 8.06 -14.42 -5.38
C LEU A 46 6.73 -15.02 -5.85
N VAL A 47 5.99 -14.27 -6.67
CA VAL A 47 4.73 -14.72 -7.29
C VAL A 47 4.88 -16.08 -7.98
N LYS A 48 6.01 -16.33 -8.65
CA LYS A 48 6.32 -17.61 -9.30
C LYS A 48 6.36 -18.78 -8.32
N ILE A 49 6.96 -18.58 -7.14
CA ILE A 49 7.05 -19.61 -6.09
C ILE A 49 5.67 -19.88 -5.52
N THR A 50 4.95 -18.83 -5.12
CA THR A 50 3.58 -18.94 -4.60
C THR A 50 2.63 -19.60 -5.59
N SER A 51 2.73 -19.25 -6.88
CA SER A 51 1.94 -19.85 -7.96
C SER A 51 2.20 -21.35 -8.10
N LEU A 52 3.48 -21.76 -8.05
CA LEU A 52 3.89 -23.16 -8.15
C LEU A 52 3.40 -23.97 -6.93
N GLU A 53 3.67 -23.48 -5.71
CA GLU A 53 3.37 -24.21 -4.48
C GLU A 53 1.86 -24.35 -4.23
N LEU A 54 1.09 -23.30 -4.50
CA LEU A 54 -0.36 -23.31 -4.29
C LEU A 54 -1.14 -23.84 -5.50
N ARG A 55 -0.46 -24.17 -6.61
CA ARG A 55 -1.07 -24.57 -7.88
C ARG A 55 -2.13 -23.58 -8.37
N VAL A 56 -1.86 -22.29 -8.17
CA VAL A 56 -2.71 -21.18 -8.59
C VAL A 56 -2.04 -20.50 -9.78
N SER A 57 -2.82 -20.08 -10.79
CA SER A 57 -2.25 -19.41 -11.95
C SER A 57 -1.53 -18.12 -11.56
N HIS A 58 -0.40 -17.83 -12.21
CA HIS A 58 0.37 -16.62 -11.96
C HIS A 58 -0.47 -15.33 -12.08
N PRO A 59 -1.36 -15.17 -13.09
CA PRO A 59 -2.25 -14.00 -13.17
C PRO A 59 -3.17 -13.86 -11.94
N THR A 60 -3.67 -14.97 -11.39
CA THR A 60 -4.54 -14.94 -10.21
C THR A 60 -3.79 -14.47 -8.97
N VAL A 61 -2.57 -14.96 -8.74
CA VAL A 61 -1.73 -14.50 -7.61
C VAL A 61 -1.41 -13.01 -7.75
N THR A 62 -1.00 -12.56 -8.94
CA THR A 62 -0.75 -11.14 -9.23
C THR A 62 -2.00 -10.28 -9.00
N LYS A 63 -3.18 -10.78 -9.42
CA LYS A 63 -4.46 -10.08 -9.17
C LYS A 63 -4.70 -9.89 -7.69
N ILE A 64 -4.56 -10.95 -6.88
CA ILE A 64 -4.75 -10.85 -5.42
C ILE A 64 -3.76 -9.86 -4.80
N HIS A 65 -2.48 -9.89 -5.18
CA HIS A 65 -1.51 -8.89 -4.71
C HIS A 65 -1.93 -7.46 -5.09
N SER A 66 -2.52 -7.27 -6.28
CA SER A 66 -3.02 -5.96 -6.72
C SER A 66 -4.21 -5.49 -5.89
N GLU A 67 -5.17 -6.36 -5.59
CA GLU A 67 -6.32 -6.04 -4.73
C GLU A 67 -5.85 -5.64 -3.33
N VAL A 68 -4.92 -6.40 -2.73
CA VAL A 68 -4.33 -6.09 -1.42
C VAL A 68 -3.65 -4.73 -1.42
N ARG A 69 -2.87 -4.41 -2.46
CA ARG A 69 -2.24 -3.07 -2.59
C ARG A 69 -3.28 -1.96 -2.74
N SER A 70 -4.38 -2.21 -3.44
CA SER A 70 -5.48 -1.25 -3.57
C SER A 70 -6.10 -0.94 -2.20
N LEU A 71 -6.29 -1.96 -1.36
CA LEU A 71 -6.78 -1.76 0.01
C LEU A 71 -5.82 -0.93 0.87
N PHE A 72 -4.52 -1.19 0.77
CA PHE A 72 -3.52 -0.37 1.46
C PHE A 72 -3.56 1.08 1.00
N ARG A 73 -3.68 1.31 -0.31
CA ARG A 73 -3.84 2.66 -0.85
C ARG A 73 -5.08 3.35 -0.28
N ILE A 74 -6.25 2.70 -0.31
CA ILE A 74 -7.48 3.25 0.27
C ILE A 74 -7.27 3.59 1.74
N TYR A 75 -6.63 2.71 2.52
CA TYR A 75 -6.36 2.98 3.93
C TYR A 75 -5.48 4.22 4.12
N TYR A 76 -4.32 4.30 3.44
CA TYR A 76 -3.39 5.42 3.60
C TYR A 76 -3.90 6.74 2.99
N ASP A 77 -4.77 6.68 1.97
CA ASP A 77 -5.43 7.87 1.40
C ASP A 77 -6.45 8.47 2.38
N ASN A 78 -7.04 7.65 3.28
CA ASN A 78 -8.07 8.09 4.24
C ASN A 78 -7.57 8.28 5.67
N VAL A 79 -6.41 7.72 6.02
CA VAL A 79 -5.83 7.83 7.36
C VAL A 79 -4.65 8.81 7.31
N PRO A 80 -4.80 10.04 7.86
CA PRO A 80 -3.71 11.01 7.86
C PRO A 80 -2.53 10.46 8.65
N MET A 81 -1.35 10.43 8.02
CA MET A 81 -0.12 10.03 8.67
C MET A 81 0.54 11.24 9.31
N ILE A 82 0.67 11.20 10.64
CA ILE A 82 1.38 12.20 11.42
C ILE A 82 2.70 11.59 11.89
N LEU A 83 3.80 12.26 11.56
CA LEU A 83 5.17 11.91 11.91
C LEU A 83 5.76 12.96 12.86
N GLY A 84 6.78 12.56 13.63
CA GLY A 84 7.49 13.47 14.52
C GLY A 84 6.71 13.85 15.77
N GLY A 85 7.02 15.03 16.30
CA GLY A 85 6.52 15.59 17.56
C GLY A 85 7.62 15.84 18.59
N PRO A 86 7.25 16.27 19.82
CA PRO A 86 8.23 16.67 20.83
C PRO A 86 9.28 15.59 21.05
N ARG A 87 10.56 15.97 20.95
CA ARG A 87 11.73 15.07 21.11
C ARG A 87 11.83 13.93 20.08
N ARG A 88 11.15 14.04 18.93
CA ARG A 88 11.30 13.10 17.81
C ARG A 88 12.08 13.74 16.68
N ILE A 89 12.86 12.92 15.97
CA ILE A 89 13.64 13.33 14.82
C ILE A 89 12.93 12.79 13.58
N VAL A 90 12.66 13.69 12.64
CA VAL A 90 12.22 13.32 11.29
C VAL A 90 13.34 13.64 10.32
N GLU A 91 13.65 12.68 9.45
CA GLU A 91 14.56 12.85 8.33
C GLU A 91 13.74 13.16 7.09
N ILE A 92 14.19 14.14 6.30
CA ILE A 92 13.51 14.58 5.09
C ILE A 92 14.51 14.44 3.94
N ASP A 93 14.11 13.79 2.87
CA ASP A 93 14.95 13.59 1.69
C ASP A 93 14.16 13.66 0.38
N GLU A 94 14.87 13.97 -0.71
CA GLU A 94 14.32 14.01 -2.07
C GLU A 94 15.03 12.96 -2.94
N SER A 95 14.26 11.96 -3.37
CA SER A 95 14.76 10.90 -4.25
C SER A 95 14.34 11.13 -5.69
N LEU A 96 15.31 11.22 -6.60
CA LEU A 96 15.07 11.30 -8.03
C LEU A 96 15.12 9.90 -8.67
N PHE A 97 13.98 9.41 -9.12
CA PHE A 97 13.86 8.17 -9.86
C PHE A 97 13.94 8.45 -11.36
N VAL A 98 15.04 7.98 -11.96
CA VAL A 98 15.28 8.04 -13.40
C VAL A 98 15.62 6.64 -13.90
N HIS A 99 15.00 6.22 -15.00
CA HIS A 99 15.45 5.03 -15.70
C HIS A 99 16.80 5.31 -16.37
N LYS A 100 17.90 4.91 -15.72
CA LYS A 100 19.23 4.95 -16.34
C LYS A 100 19.33 3.86 -17.39
N THR A 101 19.78 4.21 -18.59
CA THR A 101 20.06 3.22 -19.65
C THR A 101 21.18 2.29 -19.20
N LYS A 102 20.99 0.99 -19.42
CA LYS A 102 22.05 0.01 -19.14
C LYS A 102 23.16 0.20 -20.17
N TYR A 103 24.39 0.43 -19.72
CA TYR A 103 25.56 0.67 -20.60
C TYR A 103 25.48 1.92 -21.48
N ASN A 104 24.68 2.94 -21.12
CA ASN A 104 24.40 4.10 -21.97
C ASN A 104 23.78 3.73 -23.34
N VAL A 105 23.20 2.52 -23.46
CA VAL A 105 22.58 2.02 -24.69
C VAL A 105 21.06 1.91 -24.48
N GLY A 106 20.28 2.34 -25.47
CA GLY A 106 18.81 2.31 -25.45
C GLY A 106 18.18 3.68 -25.22
N ARG A 107 16.84 3.71 -25.08
CA ARG A 107 16.09 4.97 -24.91
C ARG A 107 16.33 5.54 -23.52
N PHE A 108 16.70 6.81 -23.45
CA PHE A 108 16.62 7.59 -22.22
C PHE A 108 15.15 7.74 -21.82
N ALA A 109 14.84 7.62 -20.53
CA ALA A 109 13.54 8.03 -20.05
C ALA A 109 13.45 9.55 -20.11
N GLU A 110 12.44 10.06 -20.83
CA GLU A 110 12.11 11.49 -20.87
C GLU A 110 11.48 11.95 -19.54
N THR A 111 10.93 11.01 -18.77
CA THR A 111 10.23 11.30 -17.52
C THR A 111 11.14 11.09 -16.31
N HIS A 112 11.25 12.15 -15.53
CA HIS A 112 11.89 12.15 -14.23
C HIS A 112 10.81 12.15 -13.16
N VAL A 113 10.86 11.20 -12.22
CA VAL A 113 9.92 11.15 -11.09
C VAL A 113 10.69 11.55 -9.84
N SER A 114 10.33 12.70 -9.26
CA SER A 114 10.85 13.11 -7.96
C SER A 114 9.88 12.63 -6.87
N VAL A 115 10.43 12.03 -5.82
CA VAL A 115 9.68 11.59 -4.64
C VAL A 115 10.23 12.32 -3.43
N PHE A 116 9.34 12.98 -2.72
CA PHE A 116 9.63 13.62 -1.45
C PHE A 116 9.33 12.64 -0.31
N GLY A 117 10.32 12.39 0.54
CA GLY A 117 10.24 11.43 1.64
C GLY A 117 10.43 12.08 3.00
N ILE A 118 9.61 11.67 3.97
CA ILE A 118 9.75 12.05 5.38
C ILE A 118 9.73 10.78 6.22
N ALA A 119 10.76 10.54 7.01
CA ALA A 119 10.89 9.35 7.84
C ALA A 119 11.02 9.72 9.32
N ASP A 120 10.15 9.16 10.17
CA ASP A 120 10.30 9.20 11.63
C ASP A 120 11.18 8.03 12.07
N THR A 121 12.43 8.33 12.42
CA THR A 121 13.46 7.35 12.77
C THR A 121 13.40 6.92 14.23
N THR A 122 12.45 7.44 15.02
CA THR A 122 12.22 6.97 16.39
C THR A 122 11.53 5.60 16.44
N PHE A 123 10.97 5.14 15.31
CA PHE A 123 10.37 3.81 15.17
C PHE A 123 11.34 2.81 14.51
N THR A 124 11.20 1.53 14.84
CA THR A 124 11.91 0.44 14.15
C THR A 124 10.89 -0.65 13.76
N PRO A 125 10.59 -0.86 12.47
CA PRO A 125 11.07 -0.08 11.32
C PRO A 125 10.56 1.38 11.34
N ALA A 126 11.29 2.28 10.68
CA ALA A 126 10.92 3.68 10.56
C ALA A 126 9.54 3.84 9.92
N LYS A 127 8.77 4.83 10.36
CA LYS A 127 7.51 5.22 9.70
C LYS A 127 7.84 6.24 8.62
N VAL A 128 7.34 6.03 7.41
CA VAL A 128 7.76 6.83 6.25
C VAL A 128 6.56 7.31 5.47
N TYR A 129 6.53 8.63 5.21
CA TYR A 129 5.67 9.28 4.23
C TYR A 129 6.43 9.46 2.91
N LEU A 130 5.78 9.14 1.79
CA LEU A 130 6.33 9.31 0.45
C LEU A 130 5.27 9.95 -0.44
N GLU A 131 5.65 11.01 -1.16
CA GLU A 131 4.77 11.67 -2.12
C GLU A 131 5.53 11.97 -3.41
N VAL A 132 4.93 11.63 -4.55
CA VAL A 132 5.46 12.03 -5.86
C VAL A 132 5.20 13.52 -6.03
N VAL A 133 6.25 14.30 -6.28
CA VAL A 133 6.17 15.76 -6.44
C VAL A 133 6.63 16.18 -7.83
N GLU A 134 5.84 17.06 -8.46
CA GLU A 134 6.17 17.64 -9.77
C GLU A 134 7.25 18.72 -9.67
N SER A 135 7.40 19.33 -8.49
CA SER A 135 8.35 20.40 -8.21
C SER A 135 8.98 20.25 -6.83
N ARG A 136 10.26 20.60 -6.75
CA ARG A 136 11.11 20.55 -5.54
C ARG A 136 11.24 21.92 -4.87
N PHE A 137 10.44 22.90 -5.28
CA PHE A 137 10.48 24.22 -4.68
C PHE A 137 9.82 24.22 -3.30
N ALA A 138 10.30 25.10 -2.42
CA ALA A 138 9.78 25.26 -1.07
C ALA A 138 8.27 25.52 -1.03
N GLN A 139 7.70 26.21 -2.04
CA GLN A 139 6.24 26.42 -2.10
C GLN A 139 5.46 25.12 -2.20
N ARG A 140 6.04 24.05 -2.78
CA ARG A 140 5.41 22.73 -2.88
C ARG A 140 5.69 21.86 -1.65
N LEU A 141 6.90 21.91 -1.10
CA LEU A 141 7.35 21.00 -0.04
C LEU A 141 6.92 21.45 1.36
N LEU A 142 6.96 22.76 1.66
CA LEU A 142 6.58 23.28 2.98
C LEU A 142 5.13 22.94 3.38
N PRO A 143 4.12 23.00 2.47
CA PRO A 143 2.77 22.53 2.80
C PRO A 143 2.71 21.05 3.17
N ILE A 144 3.47 20.18 2.48
CA ILE A 144 3.53 18.74 2.78
C ILE A 144 4.10 18.52 4.19
N ILE A 145 5.22 19.18 4.49
CA ILE A 145 5.85 19.10 5.81
C ILE A 145 4.87 19.51 6.91
N LYS A 146 4.12 20.61 6.73
CA LYS A 146 3.14 21.09 7.71
C LYS A 146 1.95 20.15 7.90
N GLN A 147 1.58 19.41 6.85
CA GLN A 147 0.50 18.43 6.90
C GLN A 147 0.93 17.14 7.63
N VAL A 148 2.17 16.71 7.41
CA VAL A 148 2.66 15.38 7.83
C VAL A 148 3.41 15.45 9.16
N VAL A 149 4.16 16.52 9.43
CA VAL A 149 5.01 16.65 10.62
C VAL A 149 4.28 17.43 11.71
N PHE A 150 4.16 16.83 12.89
CA PHE A 150 3.67 17.54 14.06
C PHE A 150 4.75 18.52 14.56
N LEU A 151 4.49 19.81 14.40
CA LEU A 151 5.33 20.89 14.90
C LEU A 151 4.71 21.41 16.21
N ASP A 152 5.48 21.39 17.31
CA ASP A 152 5.09 22.13 18.51
C ASP A 152 5.07 23.63 18.17
N GLN A 153 3.97 24.32 18.48
CA GLN A 153 3.83 25.78 18.31
C GLN A 153 4.55 26.55 19.41
#